data_AF-A0A351CDU7-F1
#
_entry.id   AF-A0A351CDU7-F1
#
_cell.length_a   1.000
_cell.length_b   1.000
_cell.length_c   1.000
_cell.angle_alpha   90.00
_cell.angle_beta   90.00
_cell.angle_gamma   90.00
#
_symmetry.space_group_name_H-M   'P 1'
#
loop_
_entity.id
_entity.type
_entity.pdbx_description
1 polymer ?
#
loop_
_entity_poly.entity_id
_entity_poly.type
_entity_poly.pdbx_seq_one_letter_code
_entity_poly.pdbx_strand_id
1 'polypeptide(L)'
;YQHRPVLGVIYAPVNNVFYFASEGFGSYRLKNDNDFDLLNDKASEIERDSVLRDIIKHSDKLPCYDTPLDTHDSQLVIVGSRSHPSKEFEAFVKTMRKQHAKIEVISSGSSLKLCLVAEGRADIYPRLGPTMEWDTAAGQAIVEQANGSVLNYETGEPLQYNKKNLLNSWFIVKTQRNS
;
A
#
# COMPACT_ATOMS: atom_id res chain seq x y z
N TYR A 1 4.84 21.50 -5.02
CA TYR A 1 4.26 20.16 -4.87
C TYR A 1 2.74 20.28 -4.83
N GLN A 2 2.05 19.65 -5.78
CA GLN A 2 0.61 19.82 -6.06
C GLN A 2 -0.28 19.02 -5.11
N HIS A 3 -0.12 19.16 -3.78
CA HIS A 3 -0.94 18.45 -2.77
C HIS A 3 -0.97 16.91 -2.89
N ARG A 4 0.05 16.31 -3.54
CA ARG A 4 0.21 14.86 -3.73
C ARG A 4 1.51 14.36 -3.09
N PRO A 5 1.53 13.13 -2.56
CA PRO A 5 2.74 12.55 -1.97
C PRO A 5 3.63 11.98 -3.07
N VAL A 6 4.88 12.42 -3.14
CA VAL A 6 5.88 12.00 -4.15
C VAL A 6 6.92 11.02 -3.60
N LEU A 7 6.91 10.81 -2.29
CA LEU A 7 7.80 9.92 -1.55
C LEU A 7 6.99 9.32 -0.39
N GLY A 8 7.13 8.02 -0.18
CA GLY A 8 6.48 7.32 0.93
C GLY A 8 7.38 6.24 1.50
N VAL A 9 7.38 6.11 2.82
CA VAL A 9 8.10 5.08 3.54
C VAL A 9 7.20 4.52 4.64
N ILE A 10 7.09 3.20 4.72
CA ILE A 10 6.38 2.48 5.78
C ILE A 10 7.27 1.35 6.28
N TYR A 11 7.57 1.35 7.57
CA TYR A 11 8.26 0.25 8.23
C TYR A 11 7.30 -0.50 9.16
N ALA A 12 7.31 -1.82 9.09
CA ALA A 12 6.52 -2.72 9.94
C ALA A 12 7.47 -3.57 10.80
N PRO A 13 7.81 -3.11 12.02
CA PRO A 13 8.90 -3.70 12.82
C PRO A 13 8.67 -5.18 13.17
N VAL A 14 7.42 -5.54 13.51
CA VAL A 14 7.07 -6.92 13.90
C VAL A 14 7.28 -7.90 12.76
N ASN A 15 7.12 -7.44 11.52
CA ASN A 15 7.28 -8.27 10.32
C ASN A 15 8.65 -8.10 9.66
N ASN A 16 9.47 -7.18 10.17
CA ASN A 16 10.68 -6.67 9.55
C ASN A 16 10.52 -6.38 8.05
N VAL A 17 9.48 -5.61 7.69
CA VAL A 17 9.24 -5.22 6.29
C VAL A 17 9.32 -3.71 6.15
N PHE A 18 10.12 -3.27 5.18
CA PHE A 18 10.29 -1.88 4.83
C PHE A 18 9.78 -1.64 3.40
N TYR A 19 8.78 -0.78 3.29
CA TYR A 19 8.22 -0.34 2.02
C TYR A 19 8.68 1.08 1.75
N PHE A 20 9.09 1.35 0.51
CA PHE A 20 9.42 2.69 0.09
C PHE A 20 9.06 2.92 -1.37
N ALA A 21 8.78 4.17 -1.72
CA ALA A 21 8.47 4.56 -3.08
C ALA A 21 8.80 6.02 -3.32
N SER A 22 9.20 6.33 -4.56
CA SER A 22 9.35 7.71 -5.02
C SER A 22 8.90 7.86 -6.46
N GLU A 23 8.29 9.00 -6.79
CA GLU A 23 7.90 9.37 -8.14
C GLU A 23 9.09 9.24 -9.11
N GLY A 24 8.90 8.45 -10.17
CA GLY A 24 9.92 8.19 -11.19
C GLY A 24 10.90 7.06 -10.87
N PHE A 25 10.94 6.57 -9.62
CA PHE A 25 11.81 5.45 -9.21
C PHE A 25 11.03 4.14 -9.02
N GLY A 26 9.73 4.23 -8.73
CA GLY A 26 8.86 3.09 -8.48
C GLY A 26 8.66 2.81 -6.99
N SER A 27 8.05 1.66 -6.70
CA SER A 27 7.74 1.19 -5.36
C SER A 27 8.43 -0.14 -5.07
N TYR A 28 8.90 -0.32 -3.84
CA TYR A 28 9.73 -1.44 -3.44
C TYR A 28 9.41 -1.92 -2.03
N ARG A 29 9.77 -3.18 -1.76
CA ARG A 29 9.68 -3.84 -0.47
C ARG A 29 10.98 -4.57 -0.15
N LEU A 30 11.49 -4.36 1.06
CA LEU A 30 12.61 -5.10 1.65
C LEU A 30 12.10 -5.95 2.82
N LYS A 31 12.42 -7.25 2.84
CA LYS A 31 11.78 -8.25 3.75
C LYS A 31 12.76 -9.22 4.44
N ASN A 32 14.06 -8.90 4.54
CA ASN A 32 15.05 -9.86 5.04
C ASN A 32 16.00 -9.26 6.08
N ASP A 33 16.14 -9.93 7.23
CA ASP A 33 17.00 -9.52 8.34
C ASP A 33 18.44 -9.26 7.90
N ASN A 34 18.99 -10.17 7.08
CA ASN A 34 20.36 -10.04 6.57
C ASN A 34 20.56 -8.77 5.73
N ASP A 35 19.54 -8.33 5.00
CA ASP A 35 19.65 -7.14 4.16
C ASP A 35 19.66 -5.86 5.00
N PHE A 36 18.91 -5.80 6.11
CA PHE A 36 18.95 -4.66 7.02
C PHE A 36 20.30 -4.53 7.74
N ASP A 37 20.88 -5.65 8.18
CA ASP A 37 22.19 -5.66 8.83
C ASP A 37 23.30 -5.23 7.87
N LEU A 38 23.29 -5.76 6.64
CA LEU A 38 24.20 -5.35 5.57
C LEU A 38 24.12 -3.84 5.26
N LEU A 39 22.92 -3.26 5.33
CA LEU A 39 22.71 -1.84 5.09
C LEU A 39 23.20 -0.98 6.26
N ASN A 40 22.99 -1.41 7.50
CA ASN A 40 23.46 -0.71 8.68
C ASN A 40 24.99 -0.65 8.73
N ASP A 41 25.67 -1.75 8.44
CA ASP A 41 27.13 -1.82 8.44
C ASP A 41 27.72 -0.89 7.37
N LYS A 42 27.15 -0.92 6.16
CA LYS A 42 27.57 -0.11 5.01
C LYS A 42 27.26 1.39 5.14
N ALA A 43 26.21 1.76 5.88
CA ALA A 43 25.80 3.17 6.01
C ALA A 43 26.85 4.03 6.74
N SER A 44 27.75 3.41 7.50
CA SER A 44 28.80 4.11 8.25
C SER A 44 30.00 4.55 7.40
N GLU A 45 30.21 3.96 6.22
CA GLU A 45 31.44 4.12 5.42
C GLU A 45 31.23 4.54 3.95
N ILE A 46 29.99 4.61 3.43
CA ILE A 46 29.70 4.71 2.00
C ILE A 46 28.93 5.99 1.60
N GLU A 47 29.20 6.52 0.39
CA GLU A 47 28.41 7.60 -0.24
C GLU A 47 26.92 7.23 -0.37
N ARG A 48 26.02 8.16 0.02
CA ARG A 48 24.56 7.95 0.06
C ARG A 48 23.96 7.32 -1.21
N ASP A 49 24.50 7.64 -2.39
CA ASP A 49 24.03 7.14 -3.68
C ASP A 49 24.33 5.65 -3.90
N SER A 50 25.35 5.11 -3.25
CA SER A 50 25.67 3.68 -3.29
C SER A 50 24.75 2.90 -2.35
N VAL A 51 24.45 3.45 -1.17
CA VAL A 51 23.49 2.84 -0.22
C VAL A 51 22.11 2.71 -0.85
N LEU A 52 21.58 3.76 -1.49
CA LEU A 52 20.26 3.69 -2.14
C LEU A 52 20.21 2.64 -3.25
N ARG A 53 21.26 2.51 -4.05
CA ARG A 53 21.36 1.49 -5.10
C ARG A 53 21.39 0.08 -4.52
N ASP A 54 22.13 -0.10 -3.43
CA ASP A 54 22.16 -1.38 -2.72
C ASP A 54 20.80 -1.73 -2.12
N ILE A 55 20.10 -0.79 -1.48
CA ILE A 55 18.73 -1.02 -0.96
C ILE A 55 17.80 -1.48 -2.09
N ILE A 56 17.79 -0.76 -3.22
CA ILE A 56 16.93 -1.10 -4.36
C ILE A 56 17.29 -2.48 -4.91
N LYS A 57 18.59 -2.81 -5.03
CA LYS A 57 19.05 -4.10 -5.55
C LYS A 57 18.58 -5.29 -4.70
N HIS A 58 18.48 -5.12 -3.39
CA HIS A 58 18.03 -6.18 -2.48
C HIS A 58 16.52 -6.12 -2.19
N SER A 59 15.80 -5.18 -2.80
CA SER A 59 14.34 -5.04 -2.63
C SER A 59 13.57 -5.69 -3.78
N ASP A 60 12.37 -6.19 -3.46
CA ASP A 60 11.38 -6.58 -4.45
C ASP A 60 10.71 -5.33 -5.01
N LYS A 61 10.61 -5.22 -6.34
CA LYS A 61 9.82 -4.17 -6.99
C LYS A 61 8.33 -4.52 -6.94
N LEU A 62 7.48 -3.56 -6.55
CA LEU A 62 6.04 -3.74 -6.46
C LEU A 62 5.32 -3.49 -7.80
N PRO A 63 4.21 -4.19 -8.09
CA PRO A 63 3.65 -5.30 -7.31
C PRO A 63 4.56 -6.54 -7.33
N CYS A 64 4.60 -7.28 -6.23
CA CYS A 64 5.42 -8.48 -6.08
C CYS A 64 4.61 -9.58 -5.39
N TYR A 65 4.77 -10.81 -5.88
CA TYR A 65 4.02 -11.98 -5.41
C TYR A 65 5.01 -12.97 -4.80
N ASP A 66 4.77 -13.39 -3.55
CA ASP A 66 5.63 -14.36 -2.88
C ASP A 66 5.45 -15.76 -3.52
N THR A 67 4.29 -16.02 -4.12
CA THR A 67 3.98 -17.26 -4.83
C THR A 67 3.15 -17.00 -6.11
N PRO A 68 3.25 -17.86 -7.13
CA PRO A 68 2.36 -17.80 -8.30
C PRO A 68 0.86 -17.98 -7.97
N LEU A 69 0.52 -18.48 -6.77
CA LEU A 69 -0.86 -18.60 -6.30
C LEU A 69 -1.45 -17.25 -5.85
N ASP A 70 -0.61 -16.24 -5.62
CA ASP A 70 -1.04 -14.89 -5.26
C ASP A 70 -1.54 -14.10 -6.48
N THR A 71 -1.45 -14.64 -7.71
CA THR A 71 -2.10 -14.07 -8.90
C THR A 71 -3.57 -14.45 -8.89
N HIS A 72 -4.40 -13.65 -8.23
CA HIS A 72 -5.83 -13.89 -8.02
C HIS A 72 -6.69 -13.72 -9.30
N ASP A 73 -6.31 -14.33 -10.43
CA ASP A 73 -6.84 -14.03 -11.77
C ASP A 73 -8.36 -14.12 -11.91
N SER A 74 -9.04 -14.93 -11.08
CA SER A 74 -10.50 -15.09 -11.10
C SER A 74 -11.21 -14.73 -9.79
N GLN A 75 -10.49 -14.22 -8.79
CA GLN A 75 -11.01 -13.92 -7.45
C GLN A 75 -10.71 -12.48 -7.07
N LEU A 76 -11.70 -11.76 -6.55
CA LEU A 76 -11.50 -10.42 -6.01
C LEU A 76 -11.11 -10.52 -4.53
N VAL A 77 -9.98 -9.93 -4.14
CA VAL A 77 -9.51 -9.89 -2.75
C VAL A 77 -9.72 -8.49 -2.18
N ILE A 78 -10.53 -8.42 -1.12
CA ILE A 78 -10.82 -7.16 -0.41
C ILE A 78 -10.09 -7.20 0.94
N VAL A 79 -9.32 -6.17 1.26
CA VAL A 79 -8.68 -6.06 2.58
C VAL A 79 -9.45 -5.11 3.50
N GLY A 80 -9.73 -5.58 4.72
CA GLY A 80 -10.43 -4.85 5.76
C GLY A 80 -9.61 -4.69 7.05
N SER A 81 -10.13 -3.88 7.98
CA SER A 81 -9.54 -3.71 9.31
C SER A 81 -9.71 -4.96 10.16
N ARG A 82 -8.65 -5.38 10.87
CA ARG A 82 -8.70 -6.51 11.81
C ARG A 82 -9.49 -6.18 13.08
N SER A 83 -9.31 -4.98 13.63
CA SER A 83 -9.77 -4.63 14.98
C SER A 83 -11.06 -3.82 15.02
N HIS A 84 -11.50 -3.31 13.87
CA HIS A 84 -12.66 -2.42 13.77
C HIS A 84 -13.49 -2.79 12.54
N PRO A 85 -14.26 -3.88 12.59
CA PRO A 85 -15.28 -4.14 11.59
C PRO A 85 -16.34 -3.04 11.65
N SER A 86 -16.74 -2.50 10.50
CA SER A 86 -17.79 -1.48 10.40
C SER A 86 -18.95 -1.97 9.55
N LYS A 87 -20.17 -1.50 9.84
CA LYS A 87 -21.37 -1.86 9.08
C LYS A 87 -21.26 -1.44 7.62
N GLU A 88 -20.58 -0.31 7.39
CA GLU A 88 -20.29 0.25 6.08
C GLU A 88 -19.40 -0.70 5.27
N PHE A 89 -18.35 -1.27 5.89
CA PHE A 89 -17.47 -2.25 5.26
C PHE A 89 -18.23 -3.54 4.93
N GLU A 90 -19.05 -4.05 5.84
CA GLU A 90 -19.88 -5.23 5.60
C GLU A 90 -20.87 -5.01 4.45
N ALA A 91 -21.51 -3.83 4.40
CA ALA A 91 -22.40 -3.44 3.32
C ALA A 91 -21.67 -3.34 1.97
N PHE A 92 -20.45 -2.80 1.96
CA PHE A 92 -19.59 -2.77 0.78
C PHE A 92 -19.30 -4.19 0.28
N VAL A 93 -18.81 -5.08 1.14
CA VAL A 93 -18.51 -6.47 0.77
C VAL A 93 -19.76 -7.19 0.26
N LYS A 94 -20.92 -6.98 0.89
CA LYS A 94 -22.20 -7.55 0.44
C LYS A 94 -22.58 -7.08 -0.97
N THR A 95 -22.31 -5.82 -1.30
CA THR A 95 -22.53 -5.28 -2.64
C THR A 95 -21.58 -5.92 -3.66
N MET A 96 -20.29 -6.01 -3.33
CA MET A 96 -19.30 -6.63 -4.22
C MET A 96 -19.62 -8.11 -4.51
N ARG A 97 -20.12 -8.85 -3.51
CA ARG A 97 -20.55 -10.26 -3.67
C ARG A 97 -21.69 -10.46 -4.67
N LYS A 98 -22.44 -9.41 -5.01
CA LYS A 98 -23.46 -9.48 -6.07
C LYS A 98 -22.87 -9.32 -7.47
N GLN A 99 -21.67 -8.74 -7.57
CA GLN A 99 -21.02 -8.37 -8.84
C GLN A 99 -19.89 -9.34 -9.22
N HIS A 100 -19.30 -10.03 -8.24
CA HIS A 100 -18.18 -10.95 -8.45
C HIS A 100 -18.52 -12.35 -7.94
N ALA A 101 -18.21 -13.37 -8.75
CA ALA A 101 -18.50 -14.77 -8.42
C ALA A 101 -17.64 -15.32 -7.26
N LYS A 102 -16.41 -14.83 -7.11
CA LYS A 102 -15.46 -15.23 -6.05
C LYS A 102 -14.89 -14.00 -5.37
N ILE A 103 -15.07 -13.93 -4.05
CA ILE A 103 -14.52 -12.86 -3.20
C ILE A 103 -13.80 -13.46 -2.00
N GLU A 104 -12.56 -13.03 -1.77
CA GLU A 104 -11.88 -13.15 -0.49
C GLU A 104 -12.00 -11.87 0.31
N VAL A 105 -12.09 -12.01 1.63
CA VAL A 105 -11.87 -10.89 2.54
C VAL A 105 -10.72 -11.24 3.47
N ILE A 106 -9.64 -10.48 3.38
CA ILE A 106 -8.48 -10.60 4.26
C ILE A 106 -8.42 -9.42 5.24
N SER A 107 -7.70 -9.56 6.35
CA SER A 107 -7.60 -8.51 7.36
C SER A 107 -6.16 -8.16 7.72
N SER A 108 -5.88 -6.86 7.88
CA SER A 108 -4.56 -6.37 8.27
C SER A 108 -4.61 -5.11 9.14
N GLY A 109 -3.48 -4.85 9.82
CA GLY A 109 -3.21 -3.66 10.63
C GLY A 109 -3.25 -2.37 9.80
N SER A 110 -3.19 -1.20 10.45
CA SER A 110 -3.58 0.10 9.87
C SER A 110 -2.96 0.39 8.48
N SER A 111 -1.68 0.74 8.43
CA SER A 111 -0.95 1.17 7.23
C SER A 111 -0.65 0.02 6.26
N LEU A 112 -0.48 -1.19 6.78
CA LEU A 112 -0.18 -2.39 5.99
C LEU A 112 -1.25 -2.72 4.95
N LYS A 113 -2.48 -2.23 5.09
CA LYS A 113 -3.53 -2.42 4.07
C LYS A 113 -3.21 -1.75 2.75
N LEU A 114 -2.59 -0.56 2.77
CA LEU A 114 -2.13 0.08 1.54
C LEU A 114 -0.99 -0.72 0.92
N CYS A 115 -0.05 -1.20 1.75
CA CYS A 115 1.04 -2.04 1.29
C CYS A 115 0.56 -3.35 0.65
N LEU A 116 -0.47 -4.00 1.22
CA LEU A 116 -1.03 -5.23 0.63
C LEU A 116 -1.64 -4.99 -0.76
N VAL A 117 -2.25 -3.82 -0.98
CA VAL A 117 -2.76 -3.45 -2.31
C VAL A 117 -1.60 -3.15 -3.27
N ALA A 118 -0.56 -2.46 -2.79
CA ALA A 118 0.64 -2.19 -3.58
C ALA A 118 1.42 -3.46 -3.95
N GLU A 119 1.47 -4.46 -3.05
CA GLU A 119 2.03 -5.79 -3.33
C GLU A 119 1.21 -6.56 -4.37
N GLY A 120 -0.07 -6.22 -4.55
CA GLY A 120 -0.99 -6.97 -5.41
C GLY A 120 -1.70 -8.14 -4.69
N ARG A 121 -1.51 -8.30 -3.38
CA ARG A 121 -2.17 -9.33 -2.54
C ARG A 121 -3.59 -8.97 -2.13
N ALA A 122 -3.99 -7.72 -2.35
CA ALA A 122 -5.37 -7.28 -2.25
C ALA A 122 -5.69 -6.42 -3.47
N ASP A 123 -6.88 -6.59 -4.03
CA ASP A 123 -7.33 -5.77 -5.14
C ASP A 123 -7.89 -4.43 -4.67
N ILE A 124 -8.62 -4.47 -3.55
CA ILE A 124 -9.41 -3.34 -3.07
C ILE A 124 -9.27 -3.20 -1.55
N TYR A 125 -9.04 -1.96 -1.11
CA TYR A 125 -9.16 -1.56 0.29
C TYR A 125 -10.13 -0.37 0.40
N PRO A 126 -11.38 -0.60 0.80
CA PRO A 126 -12.31 0.49 1.12
C PRO A 126 -12.10 0.94 2.58
N ARG A 127 -11.76 2.21 2.78
CA ARG A 127 -11.69 2.83 4.10
C ARG A 127 -12.89 3.75 4.31
N LEU A 128 -13.93 3.19 4.93
CA LEU A 128 -15.22 3.82 5.20
C LEU A 128 -15.31 4.28 6.66
N GLY A 129 -14.35 5.10 7.08
CA GLY A 129 -14.24 5.59 8.44
C GLY A 129 -13.09 6.58 8.58
N PRO A 130 -13.05 7.35 9.68
CA PRO A 130 -12.10 8.46 9.82
C PRO A 130 -10.64 7.97 9.80
N THR A 131 -9.81 8.77 9.13
CA THR A 131 -8.34 8.70 9.13
C THR A 131 -7.81 10.12 8.98
N MET A 132 -6.51 10.29 9.23
CA MET A 132 -5.80 11.53 9.03
C MET A 132 -4.84 11.42 7.86
N GLU A 133 -4.45 12.56 7.28
CA GLU A 133 -3.50 12.62 6.16
C GLU A 133 -2.22 11.82 6.40
N TRP A 134 -1.66 11.86 7.61
CA TRP A 134 -0.46 11.12 7.95
C TRP A 134 -0.64 9.59 7.94
N ASP A 135 -1.86 9.09 8.06
CA ASP A 135 -2.14 7.65 7.96
C ASP A 135 -2.06 7.14 6.50
N THR A 136 -2.23 8.04 5.52
CA THR A 136 -2.38 7.67 4.10
C THR A 136 -1.27 8.19 3.21
N ALA A 137 -0.61 9.30 3.54
CA ALA A 137 0.36 9.98 2.65
C ALA A 137 1.46 9.04 2.14
N ALA A 138 2.16 8.36 3.06
CA ALA A 138 3.22 7.43 2.71
C ALA A 138 2.69 6.24 1.90
N GLY A 139 1.55 5.68 2.33
CA GLY A 139 0.94 4.53 1.66
C GLY A 139 0.42 4.87 0.26
N GLN A 140 -0.07 6.09 0.03
CA GLN A 140 -0.52 6.53 -1.29
C GLN A 140 0.66 6.66 -2.26
N ALA A 141 1.78 7.23 -1.84
CA ALA A 141 2.98 7.23 -2.69
C ALA A 141 3.41 5.79 -3.05
N ILE A 142 3.38 4.87 -2.08
CA ILE A 142 3.70 3.45 -2.32
C ILE A 142 2.72 2.81 -3.32
N VAL A 143 1.42 2.98 -3.12
CA VAL A 143 0.38 2.43 -3.99
C VAL A 143 0.48 3.01 -5.41
N GLU A 144 0.58 4.32 -5.57
CA GLU A 144 0.59 4.97 -6.88
C GLU A 144 1.84 4.59 -7.69
N GLN A 145 2.99 4.45 -7.03
CA GLN A 145 4.23 3.99 -7.68
C GLN A 145 4.27 2.47 -7.91
N ALA A 146 3.30 1.73 -7.37
CA ALA A 146 3.03 0.33 -7.70
C ALA A 146 1.88 0.19 -8.73
N ASN A 147 1.58 1.27 -9.47
CA ASN A 147 0.50 1.38 -10.46
C ASN A 147 -0.93 1.28 -9.87
N GLY A 148 -1.08 1.40 -8.55
CA GLY A 148 -2.39 1.49 -7.92
C GLY A 148 -2.93 2.92 -7.85
N SER A 149 -4.05 3.08 -7.16
CA SER A 149 -4.67 4.39 -6.91
C SER A 149 -5.26 4.47 -5.50
N VAL A 150 -5.23 5.67 -4.91
CA VAL A 150 -5.93 6.00 -3.65
C VAL A 150 -6.91 7.13 -3.95
N LEU A 151 -8.19 6.80 -4.01
CA LEU A 151 -9.24 7.69 -4.51
C LEU A 151 -10.23 8.00 -3.41
N ASN A 152 -10.70 9.25 -3.36
CA ASN A 152 -11.87 9.63 -2.61
C ASN A 152 -13.05 8.74 -3.05
N TYR A 153 -13.74 8.16 -2.07
CA TYR A 153 -14.79 7.17 -2.30
C TYR A 153 -16.02 7.76 -3.03
N GLU A 154 -16.33 9.03 -2.79
CA GLU A 154 -17.50 9.69 -3.36
C GLU A 154 -17.20 10.33 -4.72
N THR A 155 -16.07 11.03 -4.82
CA THR A 155 -15.76 11.81 -6.03
C THR A 155 -14.97 11.01 -7.07
N GLY A 156 -14.28 9.95 -6.65
CA GLY A 156 -13.36 9.20 -7.51
C GLY A 156 -12.03 9.91 -7.80
N GLU A 157 -11.81 11.10 -7.25
CA GLU A 157 -10.58 11.87 -7.40
C GLU A 157 -9.47 11.38 -6.46
N PRO A 158 -8.18 11.53 -6.81
CA PRO A 158 -7.09 11.20 -5.90
C PRO A 158 -7.19 11.96 -4.58
N LEU A 159 -6.84 11.29 -3.47
CA LEU A 159 -6.74 11.99 -2.18
C LEU A 159 -5.68 13.09 -2.24
N GLN A 160 -6.00 14.22 -1.60
CA GLN A 160 -5.15 15.40 -1.52
C GLN A 160 -4.70 15.66 -0.08
N TYR A 161 -3.52 16.28 0.04
CA TYR A 161 -2.79 16.51 1.29
C TYR A 161 -2.55 17.99 1.55
N ASN A 162 -2.10 18.34 2.75
CA ASN A 162 -1.94 19.71 3.23
C ASN A 162 -3.26 20.50 3.19
N LYS A 163 -4.36 19.82 3.55
CA LYS A 163 -5.69 20.45 3.68
C LYS A 163 -5.74 21.24 4.99
N LYS A 164 -6.60 22.26 5.04
CA LYS A 164 -6.89 22.99 6.30
C LYS A 164 -7.45 22.06 7.39
N ASN A 165 -8.26 21.08 6.98
CA ASN A 165 -8.72 19.99 7.83
C ASN A 165 -7.99 18.71 7.43
N LEU A 166 -7.17 18.18 8.33
CA LEU A 166 -6.30 17.03 8.08
C LEU A 166 -7.06 15.68 8.12
N LEU A 167 -8.36 15.69 8.39
CA LEU A 167 -9.22 14.51 8.23
C LEU A 167 -9.35 14.16 6.75
N ASN A 168 -9.20 12.87 6.45
CA ASN A 168 -9.51 12.34 5.13
C ASN A 168 -11.00 12.05 5.00
N SER A 169 -11.54 12.31 3.81
CA SER A 169 -12.78 11.69 3.35
C SER A 169 -12.62 10.17 3.30
N TRP A 170 -13.74 9.46 3.19
CA TRP A 170 -13.68 8.04 2.85
C TRP A 170 -12.93 7.84 1.54
N PHE A 171 -12.20 6.73 1.45
CA PHE A 171 -11.39 6.44 0.27
C PHE A 171 -11.42 4.97 -0.09
N ILE A 172 -11.08 4.70 -1.35
CA ILE A 172 -10.88 3.35 -1.87
C ILE A 172 -9.49 3.29 -2.49
N VAL A 173 -8.74 2.27 -2.08
CA VAL A 173 -7.48 1.92 -2.71
C VAL A 173 -7.72 0.80 -3.70
N LYS A 174 -7.15 0.89 -4.89
CA LYS A 174 -7.25 -0.13 -5.94
C LYS A 174 -5.88 -0.44 -6.50
N THR A 175 -5.62 -1.72 -6.77
CA THR A 175 -4.50 -2.13 -7.61
C THR A 175 -4.90 -2.07 -9.08
N GLN A 176 -3.96 -1.78 -9.98
CA GLN A 176 -4.17 -1.97 -11.42
C GLN A 176 -3.62 -3.34 -11.77
N ARG A 177 -4.50 -4.32 -11.98
CA ARG A 177 -4.08 -5.60 -12.56
C ARG A 177 -3.57 -5.32 -13.97
N ASN A 178 -2.42 -5.90 -14.32
CA ASN A 178 -2.03 -6.00 -15.72
C ASN A 178 -3.04 -6.93 -16.40
N SER A 179 -4.01 -6.34 -17.10
CA SER A 179 -4.92 -7.03 -18.01
C SER A 179 -4.23 -7.39 -19.32
#